data_AF-A0A519RDU8-F1
#
_entry.id   AF-A0A519RDU8-F1
#
_cell.length_a   1.000
_cell.length_b   1.000
_cell.length_c   1.000
_cell.angle_alpha   90.00
_cell.angle_beta   90.00
_cell.angle_gamma   90.00
#
_symmetry.space_group_name_H-M   'P 1'
#
loop_
_entity.id
_entity.type
_entity.pdbx_description
1 polymer ?
#
loop_
_entity_poly.entity_id
_entity_poly.type
_entity_poly.pdbx_seq_one_letter_code
_entity_poly.pdbx_strand_id
1 'polypeptide(L)'
;MQKGFYIIGFSLLLSSCSYFKPEAQPESIARVGDSFLYKDDIKDLIAAGTSKEDSIMIVRSFIDRWATQKLLMEAANLNLNDTKKAAFDDLVRQYKNDLYTKAYIEEVVKTTVDTVISEKELKEYYDQNKGNFRTNGTLVQLRYINLPKDHPKFTTIRSKFLDFRKSDKKFWDTYQMQFKNSALNDSVWVELNEIYRKLPFINPENSQKYISEGISFEKPDSLNVYLVKIKKTINKNEISPFVYLKPTLQQVILNRRKLELIKKFEKEITDDAIKNDKYEIYK
;
A
#
# COMPACT_ATOMS: atom_id res chain seq x y z
N MET A 1 -62.75 -56.19 50.23
CA MET A 1 -62.01 -57.05 49.27
C MET A 1 -62.51 -56.65 47.89
N GLN A 2 -61.76 -56.21 46.87
CA GLN A 2 -60.35 -56.14 46.48
C GLN A 2 -60.18 -54.79 45.72
N LYS A 3 -59.17 -53.94 45.99
CA LYS A 3 -57.87 -53.81 45.27
C LYS A 3 -58.02 -53.91 43.74
N GLY A 4 -57.87 -52.82 43.00
CA GLY A 4 -56.59 -52.37 42.40
C GLY A 4 -56.41 -53.03 41.02
N PHE A 5 -56.29 -52.35 39.89
CA PHE A 5 -55.09 -51.63 39.45
C PHE A 5 -55.43 -50.90 38.13
N TYR A 6 -55.24 -49.59 38.08
CA TYR A 6 -54.96 -48.86 36.84
C TYR A 6 -53.47 -48.52 36.86
N ILE A 7 -52.91 -48.26 35.67
CA ILE A 7 -51.57 -47.69 35.40
C ILE A 7 -50.46 -48.73 35.23
N ILE A 8 -50.39 -49.30 34.03
CA ILE A 8 -49.11 -49.68 33.41
C ILE A 8 -49.21 -49.24 31.94
N GLY A 9 -48.44 -48.22 31.55
CA GLY A 9 -48.39 -47.78 30.16
C GLY A 9 -47.91 -46.35 29.92
N PHE A 10 -46.98 -45.81 30.72
CA PHE A 10 -46.34 -44.52 30.40
C PHE A 10 -44.95 -44.39 31.05
N SER A 11 -44.00 -45.25 30.68
CA SER A 11 -42.62 -45.15 31.21
C SER A 11 -41.54 -45.63 30.22
N LEU A 12 -41.64 -45.23 28.94
CA LEU A 12 -40.64 -45.60 27.92
C LEU A 12 -40.16 -44.43 27.03
N LEU A 13 -40.34 -43.17 27.44
CA LEU A 13 -39.92 -42.01 26.63
C LEU A 13 -38.73 -41.20 27.19
N LEU A 14 -37.94 -41.71 28.13
CA LEU A 14 -36.87 -40.94 28.78
C LEU A 14 -35.43 -41.36 28.43
N SER A 15 -35.22 -42.11 27.35
CA SER A 15 -33.89 -42.64 27.00
C SER A 15 -33.48 -42.36 25.56
N SER A 16 -33.39 -41.09 25.11
CA SER A 16 -32.72 -40.80 23.83
C SER A 16 -32.20 -39.36 23.63
N CYS A 17 -31.63 -38.69 24.64
CA CYS A 17 -30.93 -37.41 24.42
C CYS A 17 -29.40 -37.53 24.23
N SER A 18 -28.81 -38.73 24.33
CA SER A 18 -27.36 -38.92 24.08
C SER A 18 -27.03 -39.37 22.65
N TYR A 19 -28.01 -39.82 21.85
CA TYR A 19 -27.77 -40.41 20.53
C TYR A 19 -27.64 -39.38 19.39
N PHE A 20 -28.03 -38.12 19.62
CA PHE A 20 -28.04 -37.05 18.61
C PHE A 20 -26.80 -36.12 18.67
N LYS A 21 -25.71 -36.53 19.30
CA LYS A 21 -24.46 -35.74 19.26
C LYS A 21 -23.67 -36.16 18.02
N PRO A 22 -23.37 -35.23 17.08
CA PRO A 22 -22.43 -35.50 16.01
C PRO A 22 -21.12 -36.06 16.59
N GLU A 23 -20.62 -37.14 16.00
CA GLU A 23 -19.36 -37.74 16.41
C GLU A 23 -18.20 -36.75 16.19
N ALA A 24 -17.15 -36.86 17.00
CA ALA A 24 -15.98 -36.00 16.86
C ALA A 24 -15.35 -36.24 15.48
N GLN A 25 -15.25 -35.19 14.67
CA GLN A 25 -14.61 -35.28 13.36
C GLN A 25 -13.09 -35.45 13.54
N PRO A 26 -12.42 -36.23 12.66
CA PRO A 26 -10.97 -36.34 12.67
C PRO A 26 -10.30 -34.97 12.73
N GLU A 27 -9.29 -34.84 13.59
CA GLU A 27 -8.48 -33.62 13.75
C GLU A 27 -9.24 -32.36 14.22
N SER A 28 -10.50 -32.49 14.62
CA SER A 28 -11.23 -31.40 15.26
C SER A 28 -10.68 -31.12 16.67
N ILE A 29 -10.57 -29.83 17.01
CA ILE A 29 -10.05 -29.32 18.29
C ILE A 29 -11.13 -28.62 19.13
N ALA A 30 -12.24 -28.21 18.50
CA ALA A 30 -13.40 -27.64 19.18
C ALA A 30 -14.69 -27.80 18.35
N ARG A 31 -15.85 -27.70 19.00
CA ARG A 31 -17.18 -27.76 18.36
C ARG A 31 -18.16 -26.76 18.98
N VAL A 32 -18.97 -26.10 18.14
CA VAL A 32 -20.17 -25.34 18.53
C VAL A 32 -21.29 -25.74 17.58
N GLY A 33 -22.38 -26.31 18.12
CA GLY A 33 -23.46 -26.88 17.30
C GLY A 33 -22.92 -27.93 16.32
N ASP A 34 -23.14 -27.68 15.04
CA ASP A 34 -22.64 -28.48 13.90
C ASP A 34 -21.33 -27.95 13.30
N SER A 35 -20.81 -26.82 13.80
CA SER A 35 -19.53 -26.26 13.37
C SER A 35 -18.37 -26.91 14.14
N PHE A 36 -17.34 -27.31 13.40
CA PHE A 36 -16.09 -27.86 13.94
C PHE A 36 -14.93 -26.90 13.63
N LEU A 37 -13.98 -26.81 14.55
CA LEU A 37 -12.70 -26.14 14.36
C LEU A 37 -11.62 -27.22 14.24
N TYR A 38 -10.72 -27.11 13.26
CA TYR A 38 -9.70 -28.11 12.96
C TYR A 38 -8.30 -27.63 13.34
N LYS A 39 -7.36 -28.58 13.50
CA LYS A 39 -5.94 -28.25 13.75
C LYS A 39 -5.34 -27.34 12.66
N ASP A 40 -5.74 -27.53 11.41
CA ASP A 40 -5.25 -26.72 10.30
C ASP A 40 -5.65 -25.24 10.38
N ASP A 41 -6.78 -24.93 11.04
CA ASP A 41 -7.26 -23.56 11.24
C ASP A 41 -6.35 -22.73 12.17
N ILE A 42 -5.45 -23.39 12.92
CA ILE A 42 -4.54 -22.75 13.88
C ILE A 42 -3.06 -22.93 13.53
N LYS A 43 -2.72 -23.54 12.39
CA LYS A 43 -1.34 -23.90 12.04
C LYS A 43 -0.40 -22.69 11.97
N ASP A 44 -0.90 -21.55 11.47
CA ASP A 44 -0.14 -20.32 11.28
C ASP A 44 -0.35 -19.30 12.42
N LEU A 45 -1.04 -19.73 13.50
CA LEU A 45 -1.37 -18.85 14.62
C LEU A 45 -0.18 -18.59 15.55
N ILE A 46 0.78 -19.51 15.60
CA ILE A 46 1.91 -19.48 16.52
C ILE A 46 3.18 -19.06 15.76
N ALA A 47 3.79 -17.95 16.19
CA ALA A 47 5.06 -17.49 15.63
C ALA A 47 6.24 -18.38 16.06
N ALA A 48 7.29 -18.43 15.22
CA ALA A 48 8.51 -19.12 15.57
C ALA A 48 9.17 -18.49 16.81
N GLY A 49 9.50 -19.30 17.81
CA GLY A 49 10.11 -18.85 19.06
C GLY A 49 9.13 -18.58 20.22
N THR A 50 7.83 -18.77 20.02
CA THR A 50 6.84 -18.70 21.11
C THR A 50 7.03 -19.86 22.10
N SER A 51 6.99 -19.57 23.40
CA SER A 51 7.09 -20.60 24.46
C SER A 51 5.91 -21.58 24.39
N LYS A 52 6.05 -22.76 24.99
CA LYS A 52 4.98 -23.77 25.01
C LYS A 52 3.76 -23.25 25.77
N GLU A 53 3.98 -22.59 26.89
CA GLU A 53 2.97 -22.01 27.77
C GLU A 53 2.18 -20.91 27.03
N ASP A 54 2.88 -19.99 26.39
CA ASP A 54 2.27 -18.91 25.60
C ASP A 54 1.50 -19.46 24.41
N SER A 55 2.05 -20.47 23.72
CA SER A 55 1.39 -21.13 22.59
C SER A 55 0.05 -21.75 22.99
N ILE A 56 -0.01 -22.41 24.15
CA ILE A 56 -1.26 -22.99 24.68
C ILE A 56 -2.27 -21.88 24.99
N MET A 57 -1.84 -20.77 25.59
CA MET A 57 -2.73 -19.63 25.88
C MET A 57 -3.27 -18.99 24.60
N ILE A 58 -2.43 -18.78 23.59
CA ILE A 58 -2.83 -18.22 22.28
C ILE A 58 -3.87 -19.11 21.61
N VAL A 59 -3.61 -20.43 21.54
CA VAL A 59 -4.54 -21.39 20.93
C VAL A 59 -5.87 -21.43 21.68
N ARG A 60 -5.85 -21.50 23.02
CA ARG A 60 -7.08 -21.48 23.83
C ARG A 60 -7.88 -20.20 23.61
N SER A 61 -7.23 -19.04 23.64
CA SER A 61 -7.89 -17.76 23.39
C SER A 61 -8.52 -17.69 21.99
N PHE A 62 -7.87 -18.26 20.98
CA PHE A 62 -8.42 -18.35 19.63
C PHE A 62 -9.65 -19.26 19.59
N ILE A 63 -9.59 -20.45 20.20
CA ILE A 63 -10.71 -21.38 20.31
C ILE A 63 -11.91 -20.72 21.00
N ASP A 64 -11.68 -20.03 22.13
CA ASP A 64 -12.73 -19.37 22.90
C ASP A 64 -13.40 -18.24 22.11
N ARG A 65 -12.61 -17.44 21.38
CA ARG A 65 -13.13 -16.39 20.48
C ARG A 65 -13.95 -16.97 19.34
N TRP A 66 -13.43 -18.02 18.70
CA TRP A 66 -14.14 -18.73 17.62
C TRP A 66 -15.48 -19.27 18.13
N ALA A 67 -15.48 -19.95 19.27
CA ALA A 67 -16.68 -20.52 19.87
C ALA A 67 -17.69 -19.43 20.22
N THR A 68 -17.23 -18.34 20.85
CA THR A 68 -18.05 -17.17 21.18
C THR A 68 -18.70 -16.57 19.93
N GLN A 69 -17.93 -16.40 18.84
CA GLN A 69 -18.46 -15.89 17.58
C GLN A 69 -19.53 -16.81 16.99
N LYS A 70 -19.35 -18.12 17.06
CA LYS A 70 -20.34 -19.10 16.58
C LYS A 70 -21.63 -19.06 17.39
N LEU A 71 -21.52 -19.05 18.72
CA LEU A 71 -22.68 -18.96 19.62
C LEU A 71 -23.47 -17.66 19.41
N LEU A 72 -22.77 -16.53 19.24
CA LEU A 72 -23.40 -15.25 18.93
C LEU A 72 -24.09 -15.26 17.56
N MET A 73 -23.51 -15.92 16.55
CA MET A 73 -24.13 -16.07 15.24
C MET A 73 -25.40 -16.94 15.30
N GLU A 74 -25.37 -18.05 16.04
CA GLU A 74 -26.57 -18.86 16.30
C GLU A 74 -27.67 -18.04 16.97
N ALA A 75 -27.30 -17.28 18.01
CA ALA A 75 -28.24 -16.37 18.68
C ALA A 75 -28.76 -15.28 17.75
N ALA A 76 -27.93 -14.71 16.87
CA ALA A 76 -28.36 -13.73 15.88
C ALA A 76 -29.35 -14.32 14.88
N ASN A 77 -29.09 -15.54 14.40
CA ASN A 77 -29.99 -16.24 13.47
C ASN A 77 -31.36 -16.54 14.09
N LEU A 78 -31.43 -16.82 15.39
CA LEU A 78 -32.69 -17.09 16.07
C LEU A 78 -33.44 -15.80 16.44
N ASN A 79 -32.73 -14.75 16.85
CA ASN A 79 -33.33 -13.58 17.50
C ASN A 79 -33.48 -12.34 16.60
N LEU A 80 -32.75 -12.25 15.49
CA LEU A 80 -32.97 -11.15 14.53
C LEU A 80 -34.25 -11.38 13.73
N ASN A 81 -34.98 -10.30 13.42
CA ASN A 81 -36.14 -10.36 12.54
C ASN A 81 -35.72 -10.58 11.08
N ASP A 82 -36.66 -11.08 10.28
CA ASP A 82 -36.37 -11.49 8.90
C ASP A 82 -36.05 -10.29 8.00
N THR A 83 -36.63 -9.12 8.24
CA THR A 83 -36.30 -7.89 7.51
C THR A 83 -34.82 -7.53 7.66
N LYS A 84 -34.26 -7.64 8.86
CA LYS A 84 -32.86 -7.30 9.14
C LYS A 84 -31.91 -8.35 8.57
N LYS A 85 -32.28 -9.64 8.64
CA LYS A 85 -31.50 -10.72 7.99
C LYS A 85 -31.46 -10.52 6.48
N ALA A 86 -32.60 -10.29 5.85
CA ALA A 86 -32.69 -10.04 4.41
C ALA A 86 -31.82 -8.85 3.97
N ALA A 87 -31.85 -7.74 4.73
CA ALA A 87 -31.00 -6.59 4.44
C ALA A 87 -29.50 -6.92 4.52
N PHE A 88 -29.07 -7.72 5.49
CA PHE A 88 -27.67 -8.18 5.55
C PHE A 88 -27.31 -9.14 4.43
N ASP A 89 -28.20 -10.07 4.09
CA ASP A 89 -27.98 -11.01 2.99
C ASP A 89 -27.86 -10.28 1.66
N ASP A 90 -28.63 -9.21 1.44
CA ASP A 90 -28.50 -8.34 0.27
C ASP A 90 -27.16 -7.60 0.24
N LEU A 91 -26.70 -7.07 1.37
CA LEU A 91 -25.38 -6.46 1.46
C LEU A 91 -24.25 -7.45 1.18
N VAL A 92 -24.34 -8.68 1.70
CA VAL A 92 -23.36 -9.75 1.45
C VAL A 92 -23.35 -10.13 -0.04
N ARG A 93 -24.54 -10.24 -0.65
CA ARG A 93 -24.70 -10.53 -2.08
C ARG A 93 -24.11 -9.43 -2.96
N GLN A 94 -24.39 -8.17 -2.63
CA GLN A 94 -23.82 -7.02 -3.33
C GLN A 94 -22.31 -7.00 -3.20
N TYR A 95 -21.78 -7.16 -1.99
CA TYR A 95 -20.34 -7.17 -1.76
C TYR A 95 -19.65 -8.32 -2.51
N LYS A 96 -20.27 -9.51 -2.54
CA LYS A 96 -19.80 -10.63 -3.36
C LYS A 96 -19.73 -10.23 -4.84
N ASN A 97 -20.79 -9.67 -5.39
CA ASN A 97 -20.84 -9.24 -6.79
C ASN A 97 -19.76 -8.18 -7.09
N ASP A 98 -19.57 -7.21 -6.21
CA ASP A 98 -18.54 -6.17 -6.36
C ASP A 98 -17.13 -6.78 -6.35
N LEU A 99 -16.85 -7.73 -5.45
CA LEU A 99 -15.57 -8.42 -5.38
C LEU A 99 -15.25 -9.16 -6.69
N TYR A 100 -16.19 -9.98 -7.19
CA TYR A 100 -15.97 -10.75 -8.41
C TYR A 100 -15.85 -9.86 -9.65
N THR A 101 -16.73 -8.85 -9.76
CA THR A 101 -16.73 -7.93 -10.90
C THR A 101 -15.44 -7.13 -10.93
N LYS A 102 -15.01 -6.58 -9.79
CA LYS A 102 -13.75 -5.84 -9.69
C LYS A 102 -12.54 -6.70 -10.01
N ALA A 103 -12.45 -7.90 -9.44
CA ALA A 103 -11.34 -8.81 -9.69
C ALA A 103 -11.24 -9.19 -11.17
N TYR A 104 -12.38 -9.43 -11.83
CA TYR A 104 -12.42 -9.71 -13.26
C TYR A 104 -11.96 -8.51 -14.10
N ILE A 105 -12.47 -7.31 -13.82
CA ILE A 105 -12.07 -6.08 -14.52
C ILE A 105 -10.56 -5.83 -14.34
N GLU A 106 -10.02 -6.01 -13.14
CA GLU A 106 -8.59 -5.85 -12.86
C GLU A 106 -7.73 -6.80 -13.70
N GLU A 107 -8.13 -8.08 -13.84
CA GLU A 107 -7.39 -9.07 -14.63
C GLU A 107 -7.48 -8.76 -16.14
N VAL A 108 -8.65 -8.36 -16.65
CA VAL A 108 -8.83 -7.93 -18.04
C VAL A 108 -7.95 -6.72 -18.35
N VAL A 109 -7.94 -5.72 -17.46
CA VAL A 109 -7.13 -4.51 -17.64
C VAL A 109 -5.64 -4.85 -17.61
N LYS A 110 -5.20 -5.67 -16.66
CA LYS A 110 -3.78 -6.06 -16.50
C LYS A 110 -3.24 -6.77 -17.74
N THR A 111 -4.05 -7.61 -18.38
CA THR A 111 -3.65 -8.38 -19.57
C THR A 111 -3.71 -7.58 -20.87
N THR A 112 -4.51 -6.51 -20.92
CA THR A 112 -4.84 -5.80 -22.16
C THR A 112 -4.28 -4.38 -22.24
N VAL A 113 -3.97 -3.73 -21.10
CA VAL A 113 -3.49 -2.35 -21.11
C VAL A 113 -2.11 -2.23 -21.76
N ASP A 114 -1.99 -1.34 -22.75
CA ASP A 114 -0.69 -0.96 -23.28
C ASP A 114 0.09 -0.17 -22.23
N THR A 115 1.21 -0.73 -21.78
CA THR A 115 2.11 -0.12 -20.79
C THR A 115 3.27 0.66 -21.43
N VAL A 116 3.44 0.58 -22.74
CA VAL A 116 4.54 1.26 -23.44
C VAL A 116 4.19 2.73 -23.60
N ILE A 117 5.02 3.59 -23.02
CA ILE A 117 4.86 5.05 -23.09
C ILE A 117 6.13 5.64 -23.69
N SER A 118 5.97 6.35 -24.80
CA SER A 118 7.09 7.00 -25.47
C SER A 118 7.47 8.34 -24.80
N GLU A 119 8.74 8.75 -24.95
CA GLU A 119 9.19 10.09 -24.50
C GLU A 119 8.38 11.22 -25.17
N LYS A 120 7.98 11.01 -26.43
CA LYS A 120 7.17 11.96 -27.20
C LYS A 120 5.79 12.13 -26.59
N GLU A 121 5.11 11.02 -26.29
CA GLU A 121 3.80 11.03 -25.65
C GLU A 121 3.83 11.71 -24.28
N LEU A 122 4.85 11.44 -23.47
CA LEU A 122 5.03 12.11 -22.17
C LEU A 122 5.17 13.62 -22.31
N LYS A 123 5.95 14.08 -23.30
CA LYS A 123 6.15 15.51 -23.57
C LYS A 123 4.88 16.16 -24.08
N GLU A 124 4.19 15.55 -25.03
CA GLU A 124 2.92 16.06 -25.55
C GLU A 124 1.87 16.20 -24.44
N TYR A 125 1.73 15.18 -23.61
CA TYR A 125 0.81 15.22 -22.48
C TYR A 125 1.20 16.30 -21.45
N TYR A 126 2.50 16.43 -21.15
CA TYR A 126 3.00 17.49 -20.28
C TYR A 126 2.71 18.88 -20.86
N ASP A 127 3.05 19.14 -22.13
CA ASP A 127 2.91 20.47 -22.72
C ASP A 127 1.45 20.93 -22.80
N GLN A 128 0.52 20.01 -23.06
CA GLN A 128 -0.92 20.26 -23.06
C GLN A 128 -1.48 20.55 -21.65
N ASN A 129 -0.88 20.00 -20.60
CA ASN A 129 -1.42 20.01 -19.24
C ASN A 129 -0.52 20.72 -18.21
N LYS A 130 0.58 21.33 -18.62
CA LYS A 130 1.62 21.91 -17.72
C LYS A 130 1.09 22.88 -16.68
N GLY A 131 -0.01 23.59 -16.97
CA GLY A 131 -0.68 24.49 -16.03
C GLY A 131 -1.22 23.79 -14.78
N ASN A 132 -1.53 22.49 -14.89
CA ASN A 132 -2.05 21.65 -13.81
C ASN A 132 -0.93 21.05 -12.94
N PHE A 133 0.32 21.05 -13.41
CA PHE A 133 1.44 20.46 -12.70
C PHE A 133 2.25 21.52 -11.97
N ARG A 134 1.75 21.91 -10.79
CA ARG A 134 2.43 22.88 -9.93
C ARG A 134 3.16 22.19 -8.79
N THR A 135 4.29 22.76 -8.39
CA THR A 135 5.10 22.25 -7.27
C THR A 135 4.36 22.45 -5.94
N ASN A 136 4.33 21.41 -5.10
CA ASN A 136 3.74 21.51 -3.76
C ASN A 136 4.66 22.20 -2.74
N GLY A 137 5.96 22.24 -3.03
CA GLY A 137 7.00 22.89 -2.23
C GLY A 137 8.16 23.34 -3.10
N THR A 138 9.20 23.89 -2.48
CA THR A 138 10.38 24.34 -3.21
C THR A 138 11.21 23.15 -3.69
N LEU A 139 11.51 23.13 -4.99
CA LEU A 139 12.44 22.19 -5.61
C LEU A 139 13.79 22.86 -5.83
N VAL A 140 14.86 22.11 -5.63
CA VAL A 140 16.22 22.61 -5.75
C VAL A 140 17.07 21.63 -6.54
N GLN A 141 17.82 22.14 -7.52
CA GLN A 141 18.94 21.44 -8.11
C GLN A 141 20.21 21.87 -7.38
N LEU A 142 20.88 20.93 -6.71
CA LEU A 142 22.10 21.20 -5.96
C LEU A 142 23.10 20.07 -6.11
N ARG A 143 24.36 20.41 -5.83
CA ARG A 143 25.40 19.45 -5.50
C ARG A 143 26.05 19.83 -4.18
N TYR A 144 26.49 18.84 -3.43
CA TYR A 144 27.18 19.07 -2.16
C TYR A 144 28.20 17.97 -1.83
N ILE A 145 29.17 18.33 -1.00
CA ILE A 145 30.13 17.40 -0.38
C ILE A 145 30.25 17.75 1.10
N ASN A 146 30.31 16.74 1.96
CA ASN A 146 30.75 16.83 3.36
C ASN A 146 32.02 16.01 3.53
N LEU A 147 33.13 16.67 3.82
CA LEU A 147 34.45 16.03 3.97
C LEU A 147 35.25 16.61 5.15
N PRO A 148 36.22 15.86 5.71
CA PRO A 148 37.12 16.35 6.74
C PRO A 148 37.92 17.58 6.29
N LYS A 149 38.13 18.53 7.19
CA LYS A 149 38.89 19.77 6.90
C LYS A 149 40.37 19.50 6.59
N ASP A 150 40.93 18.45 7.18
CA ASP A 150 42.32 18.01 7.07
C ASP A 150 42.55 17.04 5.90
N HIS A 151 41.55 16.84 5.03
CA HIS A 151 41.68 15.94 3.89
C HIS A 151 42.88 16.33 3.01
N PRO A 152 43.82 15.41 2.69
CA PRO A 152 45.08 15.76 1.99
C PRO A 152 44.89 16.45 0.64
N LYS A 153 43.76 16.18 -0.04
CA LYS A 153 43.39 16.79 -1.33
C LYS A 153 42.31 17.86 -1.25
N PHE A 154 42.07 18.45 -0.07
CA PHE A 154 40.98 19.41 0.15
C PHE A 154 40.94 20.52 -0.92
N THR A 155 42.08 21.20 -1.16
CA THR A 155 42.17 22.29 -2.15
C THR A 155 41.82 21.84 -3.56
N THR A 156 42.26 20.65 -3.97
CA THR A 156 41.93 20.08 -5.29
C THR A 156 40.46 19.72 -5.40
N ILE A 157 39.89 19.09 -4.36
CA ILE A 157 38.47 18.75 -4.31
C ILE A 157 37.61 20.01 -4.39
N ARG A 158 37.95 21.03 -3.61
CA ARG A 158 37.25 22.33 -3.59
C ARG A 158 37.24 22.99 -4.98
N SER A 159 38.41 23.11 -5.61
CA SER A 159 38.52 23.71 -6.96
C SER A 159 37.70 22.92 -7.99
N LYS A 160 37.83 21.59 -8.02
CA LYS A 160 37.06 20.75 -8.94
C LYS A 160 35.57 20.77 -8.64
N PHE A 161 35.16 20.91 -7.39
CA PHE A 161 33.76 21.01 -7.01
C PHE A 161 33.11 22.29 -7.52
N LEU A 162 33.86 23.41 -7.53
CA LEU A 162 33.37 24.68 -8.07
C LEU A 162 33.27 24.64 -9.60
N ASP A 163 34.31 24.15 -10.29
CA ASP A 163 34.32 24.05 -11.76
C ASP A 163 33.36 22.96 -12.29
N PHE A 164 33.32 21.82 -11.61
CA PHE A 164 32.53 20.62 -11.88
C PHE A 164 32.46 20.22 -13.35
N ARG A 165 33.64 20.04 -13.94
CA ARG A 165 33.77 19.67 -15.36
C ARG A 165 33.44 18.20 -15.58
N LYS A 166 32.82 17.88 -16.71
CA LYS A 166 32.54 16.49 -17.12
C LYS A 166 33.82 15.65 -17.22
N SER A 167 34.95 16.26 -17.59
CA SER A 167 36.26 15.61 -17.65
C SER A 167 36.78 15.15 -16.29
N ASP A 168 36.26 15.70 -15.18
CA ASP A 168 36.65 15.32 -13.82
C ASP A 168 35.91 14.06 -13.31
N LYS A 169 35.12 13.39 -14.15
CA LYS A 169 34.34 12.19 -13.77
C LYS A 169 35.19 11.14 -13.04
N LYS A 170 36.33 10.74 -13.61
CA LYS A 170 37.23 9.73 -13.01
C LYS A 170 37.79 10.17 -11.65
N PHE A 171 37.98 11.47 -11.44
CA PHE A 171 38.38 12.02 -10.15
C PHE A 171 37.26 11.78 -9.12
N TRP A 172 36.02 12.13 -9.45
CA TRP A 172 34.89 11.92 -8.54
C TRP A 172 34.63 10.45 -8.25
N ASP A 173 34.70 9.57 -9.25
CA ASP A 173 34.57 8.11 -9.08
C ASP A 173 35.59 7.56 -8.05
N THR A 174 36.76 8.19 -7.94
CA THR A 174 37.83 7.79 -7.00
C THR A 174 37.61 8.35 -5.59
N TYR A 175 37.24 9.63 -5.46
CA TYR A 175 37.22 10.34 -4.18
C TYR A 175 35.86 10.37 -3.50
N GLN A 176 34.76 10.15 -4.22
CA GLN A 176 33.42 10.31 -3.67
C GLN A 176 33.14 9.40 -2.46
N MET A 177 33.70 8.18 -2.47
CA MET A 177 33.57 7.21 -1.38
C MET A 177 34.28 7.63 -0.09
N GLN A 178 35.19 8.62 -0.15
CA GLN A 178 35.92 9.14 1.01
C GLN A 178 35.15 10.25 1.73
N PHE A 179 34.05 10.73 1.14
CA PHE A 179 33.23 11.79 1.73
C PHE A 179 32.24 11.20 2.72
N LYS A 180 32.00 11.91 3.84
CA LYS A 180 31.00 11.49 4.84
C LYS A 180 29.58 11.48 4.28
N ASN A 181 29.29 12.45 3.41
CA ASN A 181 28.04 12.55 2.67
C ASN A 181 28.30 13.36 1.40
N SER A 182 27.71 12.98 0.26
CA SER A 182 27.83 13.76 -0.97
C SER A 182 26.67 13.51 -1.92
N ALA A 183 26.38 14.52 -2.74
CA ALA A 183 25.54 14.40 -3.92
C ALA A 183 26.21 15.21 -5.04
N LEU A 184 26.86 14.51 -5.98
CA LEU A 184 27.61 15.11 -7.08
C LEU A 184 26.80 15.06 -8.39
N ASN A 185 25.54 15.51 -8.34
CA ASN A 185 24.70 15.64 -9.53
C ASN A 185 23.68 16.76 -9.33
N ASP A 186 23.90 17.88 -10.03
CA ASP A 186 23.01 19.04 -9.99
C ASP A 186 21.98 19.05 -11.15
N SER A 187 21.67 17.89 -11.71
CA SER A 187 20.63 17.74 -12.75
C SER A 187 19.31 17.22 -12.20
N VAL A 188 19.30 16.67 -10.98
CA VAL A 188 18.12 16.11 -10.33
C VAL A 188 17.46 17.18 -9.46
N TRP A 189 16.14 17.27 -9.53
CA TRP A 189 15.33 18.12 -8.67
C TRP A 189 15.03 17.39 -7.37
N VAL A 190 15.25 18.06 -6.24
CA VAL A 190 15.04 17.50 -4.91
C VAL A 190 14.14 18.45 -4.11
N GLU A 191 13.21 17.93 -3.33
CA GLU A 191 12.39 18.77 -2.45
C GLU A 191 13.23 19.33 -1.30
N LEU A 192 12.98 20.58 -0.94
CA LEU A 192 13.69 21.27 0.14
C LEU A 192 13.66 20.52 1.48
N ASN A 193 12.56 19.81 1.77
CA ASN A 193 12.44 19.01 2.99
C ASN A 193 13.44 17.85 3.05
N GLU A 194 13.85 17.29 1.90
CA GLU A 194 14.87 16.24 1.87
C GLU A 194 16.26 16.81 2.15
N ILE A 195 16.49 18.07 1.74
CA ILE A 195 17.75 18.77 1.95
C ILE A 195 18.02 18.97 3.44
N TYR A 196 17.00 19.31 4.24
CA TYR A 196 17.17 19.44 5.70
C TYR A 196 17.71 18.17 6.37
N ARG A 197 17.35 16.99 5.85
CA ARG A 197 17.87 15.70 6.36
C ARG A 197 19.33 15.46 5.96
N LYS A 198 19.77 15.97 4.82
CA LYS A 198 21.12 15.75 4.26
C LYS A 198 22.11 16.84 4.67
N LEU A 199 21.63 18.07 4.85
CA LEU A 199 22.37 19.27 5.20
C LEU A 199 21.73 19.89 6.46
N PRO A 200 21.96 19.33 7.65
CA PRO A 200 21.21 19.69 8.87
C PRO A 200 21.47 21.12 9.38
N PHE A 201 22.49 21.82 8.84
CA PHE A 201 22.70 23.24 9.12
C PHE A 201 21.68 24.14 8.39
N ILE A 202 20.95 23.61 7.42
CA ILE A 202 19.83 24.27 6.75
C ILE A 202 18.54 23.79 7.42
N ASN A 203 17.70 24.74 7.84
CA ASN A 203 16.42 24.48 8.46
C ASN A 203 15.36 25.46 7.91
N PRO A 204 14.06 25.27 8.22
CA PRO A 204 13.01 26.16 7.72
C PRO A 204 13.26 27.65 8.00
N GLU A 205 13.79 27.98 9.19
CA GLU A 205 14.03 29.35 9.64
C GLU A 205 15.16 30.05 8.87
N ASN A 206 16.17 29.31 8.41
CA ASN A 206 17.35 29.87 7.76
C ASN A 206 17.48 29.51 6.27
N SER A 207 16.54 28.74 5.72
CA SER A 207 16.56 28.21 4.36
C SER A 207 16.79 29.29 3.31
N GLN A 208 16.15 30.45 3.43
CA GLN A 208 16.28 31.58 2.50
C GLN A 208 17.72 32.09 2.34
N LYS A 209 18.57 31.91 3.37
CA LYS A 209 19.99 32.30 3.32
C LYS A 209 20.84 31.36 2.47
N TYR A 210 20.46 30.08 2.42
CA TYR A 210 21.26 29.01 1.81
C TYR A 210 20.65 28.45 0.51
N ILE A 211 19.39 28.74 0.23
CA ILE A 211 18.65 28.23 -0.92
C ILE A 211 18.32 29.41 -1.83
N SER A 212 19.28 29.76 -2.68
CA SER A 212 19.12 30.77 -3.72
C SER A 212 19.83 30.32 -4.98
N GLU A 213 19.25 30.63 -6.13
CA GLU A 213 19.79 30.19 -7.41
C GLU A 213 21.23 30.66 -7.63
N GLY A 214 22.09 29.76 -8.11
CA GLY A 214 23.47 30.07 -8.46
C GLY A 214 24.44 30.23 -7.28
N ILE A 215 23.99 30.23 -6.03
CA ILE A 215 24.90 30.45 -4.90
C ILE A 215 25.83 29.25 -4.67
N SER A 216 27.05 29.52 -4.24
CA SER A 216 27.98 28.52 -3.74
C SER A 216 28.60 29.00 -2.44
N PHE A 217 28.75 28.10 -1.48
CA PHE A 217 29.30 28.44 -0.18
C PHE A 217 29.97 27.25 0.49
N GLU A 218 30.77 27.58 1.49
CA GLU A 218 31.42 26.62 2.38
C GLU A 218 30.87 26.82 3.78
N LYS A 219 30.44 25.73 4.40
CA LYS A 219 29.97 25.75 5.78
C LYS A 219 30.86 24.85 6.62
N PRO A 220 31.81 25.41 7.40
CA PRO A 220 32.56 24.61 8.35
C PRO A 220 31.66 24.13 9.49
N ASP A 221 31.90 22.90 9.91
CA ASP A 221 31.40 22.28 11.14
C ASP A 221 32.60 22.09 12.10
N SER A 222 32.54 21.21 13.10
CA SER A 222 33.63 20.92 14.03
C SER A 222 34.86 20.35 13.30
N LEU A 223 34.73 19.14 12.76
CA LEU A 223 35.82 18.41 12.08
C LEU A 223 35.70 18.40 10.54
N ASN A 224 34.54 18.78 10.02
CA ASN A 224 34.24 18.70 8.60
C ASN A 224 33.91 20.06 8.01
N VAL A 225 33.80 20.11 6.69
CA VAL A 225 33.31 21.25 5.94
C VAL A 225 32.35 20.76 4.87
N TYR A 226 31.25 21.50 4.72
CA TYR A 226 30.31 21.30 3.64
C TYR A 226 30.65 22.24 2.49
N LEU A 227 30.82 21.69 1.30
CA LEU A 227 30.85 22.44 0.04
C LEU A 227 29.48 22.31 -0.60
N VAL A 228 28.82 23.42 -0.91
CA VAL A 228 27.48 23.41 -1.51
C VAL A 228 27.43 24.34 -2.71
N LYS A 229 26.75 23.89 -3.77
CA LYS A 229 26.41 24.70 -4.94
C LYS A 229 24.94 24.48 -5.27
N ILE A 230 24.17 25.56 -5.24
CA ILE A 230 22.80 25.59 -5.73
C ILE A 230 22.85 26.01 -7.20
N LYS A 231 22.29 25.18 -8.08
CA LYS A 231 22.26 25.44 -9.51
C LYS A 231 20.99 26.18 -9.91
N LYS A 232 19.83 25.68 -9.47
CA LYS A 232 18.50 26.24 -9.76
C LYS A 232 17.52 25.98 -8.64
N THR A 233 16.52 26.85 -8.53
CA THR A 233 15.40 26.71 -7.59
C THR A 233 14.07 26.93 -8.29
N ILE A 234 13.04 26.18 -7.91
CA ILE A 234 11.65 26.39 -8.32
C ILE A 234 10.84 26.51 -7.04
N ASN A 235 10.15 27.63 -6.87
CA ASN A 235 9.37 27.89 -5.66
C ASN A 235 8.11 27.04 -5.64
N LYS A 236 7.45 27.01 -4.48
CA LYS A 236 6.10 26.45 -4.35
C LYS A 236 5.14 27.12 -5.34
N ASN A 237 4.23 26.33 -5.89
CA ASN A 237 3.18 26.75 -6.83
C ASN A 237 3.67 27.20 -8.22
N GLU A 238 4.95 26.99 -8.54
CA GLU A 238 5.49 27.18 -9.88
C GLU A 238 5.33 25.90 -10.73
N ILE A 239 5.53 26.00 -12.04
CA ILE A 239 5.39 24.85 -12.94
C ILE A 239 6.49 23.83 -12.62
N SER A 240 6.07 22.60 -12.30
CA SER A 240 6.97 21.50 -12.02
C SER A 240 7.72 21.10 -13.29
N PRO A 241 9.04 20.89 -13.23
CA PRO A 241 9.83 20.59 -14.41
C PRO A 241 9.55 19.17 -14.92
N PHE A 242 9.50 19.01 -16.25
CA PHE A 242 9.22 17.72 -16.91
C PHE A 242 10.02 16.54 -16.34
N VAL A 243 11.33 16.73 -16.12
CA VAL A 243 12.22 15.68 -15.62
C VAL A 243 11.80 15.20 -14.23
N TYR A 244 11.33 16.11 -13.37
CA TYR A 244 10.83 15.77 -12.03
C TYR A 244 9.49 15.03 -12.11
N LEU A 245 8.61 15.48 -13.01
CA LEU A 245 7.28 14.89 -13.17
C LEU A 245 7.26 13.58 -13.96
N LYS A 246 8.33 13.22 -14.66
CA LYS A 246 8.35 12.07 -15.59
C LYS A 246 7.75 10.78 -14.98
N PRO A 247 8.10 10.36 -13.74
CA PRO A 247 7.49 9.19 -13.12
C PRO A 247 5.99 9.35 -12.88
N THR A 248 5.56 10.53 -12.43
CA THR A 248 4.14 10.85 -12.20
C THR A 248 3.35 10.88 -13.50
N LEU A 249 3.89 11.50 -14.56
CA LEU A 249 3.26 11.54 -15.88
C LEU A 249 3.05 10.13 -16.44
N GLN A 250 4.02 9.23 -16.27
CA GLN A 250 3.86 7.82 -16.65
C GLN A 250 2.67 7.19 -15.91
N GLN A 251 2.58 7.36 -14.60
CA GLN A 251 1.45 6.82 -13.82
C GLN A 251 0.11 7.40 -14.25
N VAL A 252 0.05 8.72 -14.51
CA VAL A 252 -1.18 9.39 -14.97
C VAL A 252 -1.64 8.83 -16.31
N ILE A 253 -0.73 8.69 -17.29
CA ILE A 253 -1.04 8.13 -18.61
C ILE A 253 -1.52 6.68 -18.49
N LEU A 254 -0.80 5.85 -17.71
CA LEU A 254 -1.21 4.45 -17.47
C LEU A 254 -2.60 4.38 -16.85
N ASN A 255 -2.88 5.17 -15.82
CA ASN A 255 -4.18 5.18 -15.17
C ASN A 255 -5.29 5.64 -16.11
N ARG A 256 -5.02 6.64 -16.96
CA ARG A 256 -5.97 7.07 -18.00
C ARG A 256 -6.26 5.93 -18.97
N ARG A 257 -5.25 5.22 -19.48
CA ARG A 257 -5.43 4.07 -20.37
C ARG A 257 -6.26 2.96 -19.72
N LYS A 258 -5.98 2.64 -18.45
CA LYS A 258 -6.78 1.68 -17.67
C LYS A 258 -8.25 2.08 -17.62
N LEU A 259 -8.54 3.34 -17.25
CA LEU A 259 -9.92 3.82 -17.16
C LEU A 259 -10.65 3.79 -18.51
N GLU A 260 -9.99 4.18 -19.60
CA GLU A 260 -10.60 4.13 -20.93
C GLU A 260 -10.83 2.70 -21.41
N LEU A 261 -9.92 1.76 -21.08
CA LEU A 261 -10.10 0.34 -21.37
C LEU A 261 -11.28 -0.26 -20.60
N ILE A 262 -11.44 0.08 -19.32
CA ILE A 262 -12.58 -0.37 -18.50
C ILE A 262 -13.90 0.07 -19.14
N LYS A 263 -14.02 1.37 -19.44
CA LYS A 263 -15.24 1.93 -20.08
C LYS A 263 -15.55 1.25 -21.41
N LYS A 264 -14.51 1.01 -22.21
CA LYS A 264 -14.66 0.32 -23.50
C LYS A 264 -15.18 -1.09 -23.30
N PHE A 265 -14.61 -1.84 -22.37
CA PHE A 265 -14.99 -3.21 -22.07
C PHE A 265 -16.41 -3.33 -21.51
N GLU A 266 -16.79 -2.47 -20.57
CA GLU A 266 -18.16 -2.40 -20.02
C GLU A 266 -19.18 -2.15 -21.12
N LYS A 267 -18.86 -1.23 -22.04
CA LYS A 267 -19.69 -0.96 -23.21
C LYS A 267 -19.79 -2.17 -24.14
N GLU A 268 -18.67 -2.80 -24.49
CA GLU A 268 -18.63 -3.96 -25.39
C GLU A 268 -19.42 -5.16 -24.82
N ILE A 269 -19.31 -5.45 -23.53
CA ILE A 269 -20.12 -6.51 -22.88
C ILE A 269 -21.61 -6.21 -22.99
N THR A 270 -22.01 -4.97 -22.73
CA THR A 270 -23.42 -4.57 -22.75
C THR A 270 -23.97 -4.59 -24.17
N ASP A 271 -23.21 -4.06 -25.13
CA ASP A 271 -23.58 -4.04 -26.56
C ASP A 271 -23.68 -5.48 -27.12
N ASP A 272 -22.77 -6.38 -26.75
CA ASP A 272 -22.84 -7.80 -27.13
C ASP A 272 -24.06 -8.51 -26.51
N ALA A 273 -24.39 -8.19 -25.25
CA ALA A 273 -25.57 -8.73 -24.59
C ALA A 273 -26.87 -8.27 -25.26
N ILE A 274 -26.95 -7.00 -25.67
CA ILE A 274 -28.08 -6.47 -26.45
C ILE A 274 -28.19 -7.19 -27.80
N LYS A 275 -27.07 -7.29 -28.53
CA LYS A 275 -27.06 -7.87 -29.88
C LYS A 275 -27.46 -9.35 -29.92
N ASN A 276 -27.16 -10.08 -28.85
CA ASN A 276 -27.43 -11.52 -28.74
C ASN A 276 -28.69 -11.83 -27.91
N ASP A 277 -29.58 -10.86 -27.69
CA ASP A 277 -30.81 -11.00 -26.90
C ASP A 277 -30.58 -11.58 -25.48
N LYS A 278 -29.43 -11.27 -24.88
CA LYS A 278 -29.05 -11.66 -23.51
C LYS A 278 -29.30 -10.54 -22.49
N TYR A 279 -29.79 -9.39 -22.94
CA TYR A 279 -30.15 -8.25 -22.10
C TYR A 279 -31.43 -7.61 -22.61
N GLU A 280 -32.43 -7.54 -21.74
CA GLU A 280 -33.75 -6.96 -22.02
C GLU A 280 -34.13 -5.98 -20.91
N ILE A 281 -34.82 -4.89 -21.28
CA ILE A 281 -35.35 -3.91 -20.34
C ILE A 281 -36.88 -4.02 -20.35
N TYR A 282 -37.47 -4.46 -19.24
CA TYR A 282 -38.92 -4.43 -19.06
C TYR A 282 -39.39 -3.01 -18.72
N LYS A 283 -40.55 -2.61 -19.28
CA LYS A 283 -41.24 -1.35 -18.97
C LYS A 283 -42.36 -1.59 -17.96
#